data_AF-A0A1W7ACK4-F1
#
_entry.id   AF-A0A1W7ACK4-F1
#
_cell.length_a   1.000
_cell.length_b   1.000
_cell.length_c   1.000
_cell.angle_alpha   90.00
_cell.angle_beta   90.00
_cell.angle_gamma   90.00
#
_symmetry.space_group_name_H-M   'P 1'
#
loop_
_entity.id
_entity.type
_entity.pdbx_description
1 polymer ?
#
loop_
_entity_poly.entity_id
_entity_poly.type
_entity_poly.pdbx_seq_one_letter_code
_entity_poly.pdbx_strand_id
1 'polypeptide(L)'
;MKEEFKYYFTNFFKLDRQVGYERYRKQEWVIMFLILIPGILLYFILDYYAVDTYTEEFYKLSDQQQRLIERHEFLKLHISFLLFYLFMFIVSFTNEVQRFNFRNVSWKKNYAIKGGLILLSVIIFIYQYTSFDIGFPFAIFILLISSFTTVANRYMTREEELQ
;
A
#
# COMPACT_ATOMS: atom_id res chain seq x y z
N MET A 1 11.70 -20.75 -5.66
CA MET A 1 11.45 -19.70 -4.65
C MET A 1 12.64 -19.36 -3.76
N LYS A 2 13.39 -20.34 -3.20
CA LYS A 2 14.55 -20.04 -2.34
C LYS A 2 15.57 -19.06 -2.94
N GLU A 3 15.90 -19.23 -4.22
CA GLU A 3 16.82 -18.33 -4.94
C GLU A 3 16.25 -16.92 -5.12
N GLU A 4 14.96 -16.79 -5.38
CA GLU A 4 14.30 -15.50 -5.56
C GLU A 4 14.27 -14.71 -4.25
N PHE A 5 13.99 -15.37 -3.11
CA PHE A 5 14.11 -14.75 -1.79
C PHE A 5 15.54 -14.33 -1.47
N LYS A 6 16.53 -15.20 -1.75
CA LYS A 6 17.94 -14.87 -1.57
C LYS A 6 18.31 -13.64 -2.42
N TYR A 7 17.88 -13.62 -3.68
CA TYR A 7 18.10 -12.49 -4.58
C TYR A 7 17.46 -11.21 -4.02
N TYR A 8 16.20 -11.27 -3.59
CA TYR A 8 15.48 -10.13 -3.03
C TYR A 8 16.24 -9.51 -1.87
N PHE A 9 16.53 -10.28 -0.82
CA PHE A 9 17.18 -9.77 0.39
C PHE A 9 18.62 -9.32 0.16
N THR A 10 19.37 -9.99 -0.72
CA THR A 10 20.75 -9.58 -1.05
C THR A 10 20.78 -8.22 -1.78
N ASN A 11 19.71 -7.87 -2.47
CA ASN A 11 19.63 -6.68 -3.31
C ASN A 11 18.66 -5.62 -2.80
N PHE A 12 18.05 -5.82 -1.64
CA PHE A 12 16.98 -4.94 -1.13
C PHE A 12 17.42 -3.48 -0.96
N PHE A 13 18.70 -3.20 -0.67
CA PHE A 13 19.20 -1.83 -0.57
C PHE A 13 20.06 -1.38 -1.76
N LYS A 14 20.14 -2.19 -2.82
CA LYS A 14 20.96 -1.90 -4.01
C LYS A 14 20.12 -1.18 -5.06
N LEU A 15 19.92 0.12 -4.84
CA LEU A 15 19.06 0.97 -5.67
C LEU A 15 19.66 1.34 -7.02
N ASP A 16 20.94 1.12 -7.24
CA ASP A 16 21.68 1.37 -8.49
C ASP A 16 21.58 0.21 -9.48
N ARG A 17 21.24 -0.98 -8.99
CA ARG A 17 21.12 -2.20 -9.81
C ARG A 17 20.04 -2.05 -10.88
N GLN A 18 20.27 -2.71 -12.01
CA GLN A 18 19.32 -2.81 -13.12
C GLN A 18 18.73 -4.21 -13.17
N VAL A 19 17.40 -4.30 -13.29
CA VAL A 19 16.68 -5.57 -13.34
C VAL A 19 15.76 -5.61 -14.57
N GLY A 20 16.04 -6.58 -15.45
CA GLY A 20 15.22 -6.90 -16.62
C GLY A 20 13.86 -7.51 -16.25
N TYR A 21 12.99 -7.62 -17.25
CA TYR A 21 11.58 -7.97 -17.11
C TYR A 21 11.38 -9.32 -16.42
N GLU A 22 12.03 -10.38 -16.89
CA GLU A 22 11.83 -11.72 -16.33
C GLU A 22 12.16 -11.78 -14.83
N ARG A 23 13.30 -11.18 -14.45
CA ARG A 23 13.73 -11.14 -13.05
C ARG A 23 12.77 -10.27 -12.24
N TYR A 24 12.37 -9.12 -12.77
CA TYR A 24 11.39 -8.24 -12.13
C TYR A 24 10.08 -8.98 -11.82
N ARG A 25 9.55 -9.76 -12.78
CA ARG A 25 8.33 -10.58 -12.60
C ARG A 25 8.51 -11.68 -11.56
N LYS A 26 9.68 -12.33 -11.50
CA LYS A 26 9.98 -13.33 -10.45
C LYS A 26 10.02 -12.70 -9.05
N GLN A 27 10.53 -11.47 -8.94
CA GLN A 27 10.60 -10.74 -7.68
C GLN A 27 9.24 -10.21 -7.20
N GLU A 28 8.30 -9.92 -8.11
CA GLU A 28 6.92 -9.57 -7.74
C GLU A 28 6.22 -10.69 -6.94
N TRP A 29 6.51 -11.97 -7.22
CA TRP A 29 5.99 -13.07 -6.41
C TRP A 29 6.52 -13.04 -4.98
N VAL A 30 7.82 -12.76 -4.80
CA VAL A 30 8.42 -12.62 -3.47
C VAL A 30 7.76 -11.47 -2.71
N ILE A 31 7.62 -10.31 -3.35
CA ILE A 31 6.95 -9.13 -2.79
C ILE A 31 5.51 -9.48 -2.39
N MET A 32 4.77 -10.19 -3.25
CA MET A 32 3.39 -10.60 -2.97
C MET A 32 3.32 -11.49 -1.72
N PHE A 33 4.22 -12.46 -1.55
CA PHE A 33 4.27 -13.28 -0.34
C PHE A 33 4.59 -12.45 0.91
N LEU A 34 5.54 -11.52 0.81
CA LEU A 34 5.92 -10.62 1.90
C LEU A 34 4.79 -9.66 2.29
N ILE A 35 3.89 -9.34 1.37
CA ILE A 35 2.71 -8.49 1.62
C ILE A 35 1.52 -9.29 2.15
N LEU A 36 1.29 -10.49 1.60
CA LEU A 36 0.11 -11.30 1.90
C LEU A 36 0.06 -11.72 3.37
N ILE A 37 1.17 -12.21 3.93
CA ILE A 37 1.22 -12.69 5.31
C ILE A 37 0.89 -11.55 6.30
N PRO A 38 1.58 -10.38 6.26
CA PRO A 38 1.22 -9.24 7.10
C PRO A 38 -0.20 -8.71 6.84
N GLY A 39 -0.70 -8.76 5.61
CA GLY A 39 -2.06 -8.34 5.27
C GLY A 39 -3.12 -9.21 5.95
N ILE A 40 -2.93 -10.53 5.93
CA ILE A 40 -3.81 -11.48 6.64
C ILE A 40 -3.74 -11.25 8.15
N LEU A 41 -2.53 -11.09 8.70
CA LEU A 41 -2.36 -10.81 10.13
C LEU A 41 -3.03 -9.50 10.54
N LEU A 42 -2.89 -8.46 9.73
CA LEU A 42 -3.53 -7.17 9.97
C LEU A 42 -5.06 -7.31 9.97
N TYR A 43 -5.63 -8.07 9.03
CA TYR A 43 -7.06 -8.36 9.01
C TYR A 43 -7.53 -9.00 10.32
N PHE A 44 -6.86 -10.05 10.80
CA PHE A 44 -7.23 -10.70 12.07
C PHE A 44 -7.04 -9.79 13.29
N ILE A 45 -6.00 -8.94 13.30
CA ILE A 45 -5.81 -7.95 14.37
C ILE A 45 -6.95 -6.94 14.37
N LEU A 46 -7.31 -6.43 13.19
CA LEU A 46 -8.41 -5.47 13.06
C LEU A 46 -9.73 -6.08 13.47
N ASP A 47 -10.00 -7.32 13.06
CA ASP A 47 -11.21 -8.07 13.44
C ASP A 47 -11.27 -8.33 14.95
N TYR A 48 -10.16 -8.77 15.56
CA TYR A 48 -10.09 -9.02 17.00
C TYR A 48 -10.32 -7.76 17.85
N TYR A 49 -9.87 -6.59 17.38
CA TYR A 49 -10.03 -5.30 18.07
C TYR A 49 -11.19 -4.45 17.52
N ALA A 50 -11.98 -4.98 16.59
CA ALA A 50 -13.18 -4.31 16.11
C ALA A 50 -14.22 -4.32 17.22
N VAL A 51 -14.76 -3.16 17.55
CA VAL A 51 -15.98 -3.10 18.35
C VAL A 51 -17.12 -3.58 17.46
N ASP A 52 -17.86 -4.57 17.93
CA ASP A 52 -19.01 -5.09 17.21
C ASP A 52 -20.17 -4.07 17.30
N THR A 53 -20.22 -3.17 16.32
CA THR A 53 -21.21 -2.08 16.20
C THR A 53 -22.63 -2.59 15.91
N TYR A 54 -22.81 -3.92 15.83
CA TYR A 54 -24.10 -4.56 15.62
C TYR A 54 -24.61 -5.31 16.87
N THR A 55 -23.94 -5.15 18.01
CA THR A 55 -24.40 -5.73 19.27
C THR A 55 -25.55 -4.94 19.90
N GLU A 56 -26.41 -5.64 20.64
CA GLU A 56 -27.48 -4.97 21.41
C GLU A 56 -26.93 -3.96 22.42
N GLU A 57 -25.70 -4.15 22.91
CA GLU A 57 -25.04 -3.22 23.83
C GLU A 57 -24.68 -1.90 23.16
N PHE A 58 -24.24 -1.93 21.91
CA PHE A 58 -23.95 -0.71 21.14
C PHE A 58 -25.20 0.16 20.95
N TYR A 59 -26.33 -0.46 20.61
CA TYR A 59 -27.61 0.26 20.41
C TYR A 59 -28.23 0.80 21.71
N LYS A 60 -27.73 0.38 22.88
CA LYS A 60 -28.14 0.95 24.19
C LYS A 60 -27.40 2.25 24.54
N LEU A 61 -26.33 2.58 23.82
CA LEU A 61 -25.56 3.81 24.03
C LEU A 61 -26.30 5.04 23.48
N SER A 62 -25.95 6.23 23.99
CA SER A 62 -26.46 7.47 23.41
C SER A 62 -25.91 7.71 21.99
N ASP A 63 -26.64 8.45 21.15
CA ASP A 63 -26.21 8.79 19.79
C ASP A 63 -24.81 9.43 19.74
N GLN A 64 -24.46 10.23 20.76
CA GLN A 64 -23.13 10.84 20.85
C GLN A 64 -22.03 9.79 21.09
N GLN A 65 -22.29 8.79 21.93
CA GLN A 65 -21.34 7.71 22.21
C GLN A 65 -21.22 6.75 21.02
N GLN A 66 -22.33 6.42 20.36
CA GLN A 66 -22.32 5.60 19.14
C GLN A 66 -21.45 6.26 18.05
N ARG A 67 -21.67 7.56 17.77
CA ARG A 67 -20.86 8.32 16.81
C ARG A 67 -19.38 8.37 17.18
N LEU A 68 -19.04 8.51 18.46
CA LEU A 68 -17.64 8.51 18.92
C LEU A 68 -16.96 7.16 18.67
N ILE A 69 -17.67 6.06 18.93
CA ILE A 69 -17.17 4.70 18.66
C ILE A 69 -16.97 4.49 17.16
N GLU A 70 -17.97 4.83 16.34
CA GLU A 70 -17.88 4.71 14.87
C GLU A 70 -16.71 5.52 14.30
N ARG A 71 -16.52 6.76 14.77
CA ARG A 71 -15.36 7.59 14.36
C ARG A 71 -14.03 6.97 14.79
N HIS A 72 -13.99 6.34 15.96
CA HIS A 72 -12.78 5.66 16.43
C HIS A 72 -12.47 4.41 15.59
N GLU A 73 -13.47 3.58 15.28
CA GLU A 73 -13.32 2.44 14.37
C GLU A 73 -12.85 2.89 12.99
N PHE A 74 -13.46 3.94 12.45
CA PHE A 74 -13.07 4.51 11.17
C PHE A 74 -11.61 5.00 11.15
N LEU A 75 -11.17 5.69 12.21
CA LEU A 75 -9.78 6.13 12.38
C LEU A 75 -8.81 4.94 12.47
N LYS A 76 -9.13 3.92 13.27
CA LYS A 76 -8.33 2.69 13.40
C LYS A 76 -8.14 2.01 12.05
N LEU A 77 -9.20 1.86 11.27
CA LEU A 77 -9.16 1.29 9.93
C LEU A 77 -8.26 2.11 8.99
N HIS A 78 -8.40 3.43 8.98
CA HIS A 78 -7.62 4.32 8.11
C HIS A 78 -6.13 4.30 8.42
N ILE A 79 -5.76 4.42 9.70
CA ILE A 79 -4.35 4.34 10.13
C ILE A 79 -3.76 2.99 9.75
N SER A 80 -4.50 1.91 10.01
CA SER A 80 -4.06 0.55 9.70
C SER A 80 -3.84 0.35 8.21
N PHE A 81 -4.77 0.83 7.37
CA PHE A 81 -4.61 0.81 5.93
C PHE A 81 -3.40 1.62 5.46
N LEU A 82 -3.19 2.83 6.02
CA LEU A 82 -2.05 3.68 5.67
C LEU A 82 -0.72 3.01 6.03
N LEU A 83 -0.61 2.43 7.22
CA LEU A 83 0.58 1.70 7.66
C LEU A 83 0.85 0.48 6.76
N PHE A 84 -0.19 -0.29 6.43
CA PHE A 84 -0.07 -1.41 5.52
C PHE A 84 0.35 -0.97 4.12
N TYR A 85 -0.23 0.11 3.60
CA TYR A 85 0.15 0.69 2.33
C TYR A 85 1.62 1.14 2.32
N LEU A 86 2.09 1.82 3.38
CA LEU A 86 3.50 2.21 3.52
C LEU A 86 4.43 1.00 3.56
N PHE A 87 4.03 -0.07 4.25
CA PHE A 87 4.75 -1.34 4.25
C PHE A 87 4.84 -1.94 2.84
N MET A 88 3.71 -2.07 2.13
CA MET A 88 3.69 -2.56 0.74
C MET A 88 4.61 -1.73 -0.16
N PHE A 89 4.57 -0.41 0.01
CA PHE A 89 5.41 0.52 -0.72
C PHE A 89 6.90 0.27 -0.46
N ILE A 90 7.31 0.13 0.81
CA ILE A 90 8.71 -0.15 1.19
C ILE A 90 9.19 -1.48 0.61
N VAL A 91 8.38 -2.54 0.75
CA VAL A 91 8.72 -3.89 0.26
C VAL A 91 8.84 -3.90 -1.27
N SER A 92 8.04 -3.11 -1.98
CA SER A 92 8.06 -3.05 -3.44
C SER A 92 9.12 -2.08 -3.99
N PHE A 93 9.54 -1.09 -3.19
CA PHE A 93 10.30 0.08 -3.62
C PHE A 93 11.53 -0.28 -4.45
N THR A 94 12.37 -1.14 -3.91
CA THR A 94 13.66 -1.47 -4.51
C THR A 94 13.50 -2.16 -5.86
N ASN A 95 12.58 -3.12 -5.97
CA ASN A 95 12.35 -3.84 -7.23
C ASN A 95 11.85 -2.88 -8.33
N GLU A 96 10.97 -1.94 -7.96
CA GLU A 96 10.49 -0.90 -8.86
C GLU A 96 11.61 0.02 -9.34
N VAL A 97 12.46 0.52 -8.42
CA VAL A 97 13.61 1.38 -8.74
C VAL A 97 14.59 0.65 -9.66
N GLN A 98 14.91 -0.61 -9.36
CA GLN A 98 15.82 -1.40 -10.18
C GLN A 98 15.29 -1.61 -11.61
N ARG A 99 13.98 -1.77 -11.77
CA ARG A 99 13.33 -1.84 -13.09
C ARG A 99 13.32 -0.49 -13.80
N PHE A 100 13.08 0.60 -13.09
CA PHE A 100 13.19 1.95 -13.66
C PHE A 100 14.60 2.25 -14.16
N ASN A 101 15.64 1.86 -13.41
CA ASN A 101 17.04 2.02 -13.83
C ASN A 101 17.35 1.22 -15.09
N PHE A 102 16.86 -0.02 -15.19
CA PHE A 102 17.03 -0.83 -16.39
C PHE A 102 16.43 -0.14 -17.61
N ARG A 103 15.27 0.48 -17.45
CA ARG A 103 14.55 1.20 -18.51
C ARG A 103 15.10 2.61 -18.78
N ASN A 104 16.12 3.06 -18.03
CA ASN A 104 16.62 4.44 -18.07
C ASN A 104 15.52 5.50 -17.87
N VAL A 105 14.49 5.18 -17.07
CA VAL A 105 13.39 6.10 -16.74
C VAL A 105 13.60 6.64 -15.32
N SER A 106 13.33 7.93 -15.11
CA SER A 106 13.46 8.54 -13.78
C SER A 106 12.42 7.99 -12.80
N TRP A 107 12.86 7.15 -11.87
CA TRP A 107 12.04 6.70 -10.74
C TRP A 107 11.68 7.87 -9.81
N LYS A 108 12.60 8.85 -9.63
CA LYS A 108 12.39 10.01 -8.75
C LYS A 108 11.12 10.79 -9.12
N LYS A 109 10.86 11.00 -10.42
CA LYS A 109 9.65 11.69 -10.89
C LYS A 109 8.38 10.90 -10.55
N ASN A 110 8.38 9.59 -10.81
CA ASN A 110 7.24 8.72 -10.49
C ASN A 110 6.94 8.70 -9.00
N TYR A 111 7.98 8.57 -8.18
CA TYR A 111 7.85 8.55 -6.72
C TYR A 111 7.49 9.91 -6.12
N ALA A 112 7.89 11.03 -6.74
CA ALA A 112 7.42 12.36 -6.36
C ALA A 112 5.91 12.51 -6.59
N ILE A 113 5.40 12.06 -7.74
CA ILE A 113 3.95 12.04 -8.02
C ILE A 113 3.23 11.14 -7.00
N LYS A 114 3.77 9.95 -6.74
CA LYS A 114 3.19 9.02 -5.75
C LYS A 114 3.14 9.64 -4.35
N GLY A 115 4.23 10.29 -3.92
CA GLY A 115 4.31 11.02 -2.65
C GLY A 115 3.28 12.15 -2.56
N GLY A 116 3.09 12.92 -3.63
CA GLY A 116 2.05 13.95 -3.71
C GLY A 116 0.63 13.38 -3.55
N LEU A 117 0.33 12.24 -4.18
CA LEU A 117 -0.96 11.55 -4.04
C LEU A 117 -1.18 11.03 -2.61
N ILE A 118 -0.14 10.49 -1.97
CA ILE A 118 -0.20 10.04 -0.57
C ILE A 118 -0.46 11.24 0.36
N LEU A 119 0.24 12.35 0.18
CA LEU A 119 0.03 13.57 0.97
C LEU A 119 -1.41 14.09 0.80
N LEU A 120 -1.91 14.15 -0.43
CA LEU A 120 -3.27 14.58 -0.73
C LEU A 120 -4.31 13.67 -0.07
N SER A 121 -4.09 12.35 -0.09
CA SER A 121 -4.92 11.37 0.61
C SER A 121 -4.99 11.65 2.11
N VAL A 122 -3.85 11.94 2.75
CA VAL A 122 -3.79 12.28 4.19
C VAL A 122 -4.53 13.59 4.49
N ILE A 123 -4.36 14.63 3.67
CA ILE A 123 -5.04 15.92 3.85
C ILE A 123 -6.56 15.73 3.77
N ILE A 124 -7.02 15.00 2.76
CA ILE A 124 -8.43 14.68 2.56
C ILE A 124 -8.97 13.88 3.74
N PHE A 125 -8.23 12.87 4.22
CA PHE A 125 -8.62 12.09 5.37
C PHE A 125 -8.81 12.97 6.62
N ILE A 126 -7.84 13.83 6.92
CA ILE A 126 -7.93 14.74 8.07
C ILE A 126 -9.16 15.63 7.93
N TYR A 127 -9.37 16.23 6.76
CA TYR A 127 -10.53 17.07 6.49
C TYR A 127 -11.86 16.32 6.67
N GLN A 128 -11.96 15.09 6.14
CA GLN A 128 -13.14 14.24 6.32
C GLN A 128 -13.36 13.91 7.78
N TYR A 129 -12.31 13.48 8.49
CA TYR A 129 -12.38 13.13 9.90
C TYR A 129 -12.78 14.32 10.79
N THR A 130 -12.41 15.55 10.44
CA THR A 130 -12.74 16.76 11.21
C THR A 130 -14.06 17.40 10.83
N SER A 131 -14.50 17.28 9.58
CA SER A 131 -15.57 18.11 9.00
C SER A 131 -16.79 17.34 8.53
N PHE A 132 -16.70 16.01 8.34
CA PHE A 132 -17.82 15.18 7.89
C PHE A 132 -18.07 14.03 8.86
N ASP A 133 -19.35 13.74 9.11
CA ASP A 133 -19.80 12.57 9.88
C ASP A 133 -19.85 11.30 9.01
N ILE A 134 -19.18 11.31 7.85
CA ILE A 134 -19.29 10.27 6.83
C ILE A 134 -17.97 9.50 6.73
N GLY A 135 -18.05 8.20 6.97
CA GLY A 135 -16.95 7.23 6.85
C GLY A 135 -16.59 6.87 5.40
N PHE A 136 -16.44 7.86 4.52
CA PHE A 136 -16.14 7.57 3.11
C PHE A 136 -14.65 7.23 2.96
N PRO A 137 -14.28 6.06 2.38
CA PRO A 137 -12.89 5.64 2.22
C PRO A 137 -12.18 6.37 1.06
N PHE A 138 -12.43 7.67 0.85
CA PHE A 138 -11.89 8.41 -0.30
C PHE A 138 -10.36 8.47 -0.25
N ALA A 139 -9.80 8.61 0.95
CA ALA A 139 -8.36 8.55 1.17
C ALA A 139 -7.76 7.19 0.75
N ILE A 140 -8.45 6.09 1.06
CA ILE A 140 -8.07 4.73 0.64
C ILE A 140 -8.10 4.61 -0.89
N PHE A 141 -9.10 5.20 -1.55
CA PHE A 141 -9.20 5.20 -3.01
C PHE A 141 -8.02 5.92 -3.69
N ILE A 142 -7.58 7.07 -3.15
CA ILE A 142 -6.42 7.81 -3.67
C ILE A 142 -5.13 6.99 -3.50
N LEU A 143 -4.98 6.29 -2.38
CA LEU A 143 -3.84 5.38 -2.16
C LEU A 143 -3.86 4.22 -3.15
N LEU A 144 -5.01 3.63 -3.45
CA LEU A 144 -5.14 2.61 -4.48
C LEU A 144 -4.76 3.17 -5.86
N ILE A 145 -5.22 4.37 -6.22
CA ILE A 145 -4.87 5.02 -7.49
C ILE A 145 -3.36 5.19 -7.65
N SER A 146 -2.68 5.57 -6.57
CA SER A 146 -1.23 5.76 -6.61
C SER A 146 -0.47 4.48 -7.02
N SER A 147 -1.05 3.30 -6.82
CA SER A 147 -0.46 2.01 -7.22
C SER A 147 -0.43 1.82 -8.74
N PHE A 148 -1.29 2.50 -9.51
CA PHE A 148 -1.23 2.47 -10.97
C PHE A 148 0.02 3.15 -11.53
N THR A 149 0.65 4.05 -10.78
CA THR A 149 1.89 4.74 -11.23
C THR A 149 3.05 3.77 -11.45
N THR A 150 3.03 2.60 -10.79
CA THR A 150 4.05 1.56 -10.96
C THR A 150 3.61 0.41 -11.87
N VAL A 151 2.31 0.28 -12.18
CA VAL A 151 1.82 -0.72 -13.18
C VAL A 151 2.47 -0.49 -14.55
N ALA A 152 2.73 0.76 -14.91
CA ALA A 152 3.48 1.13 -16.12
C ALA A 152 4.93 0.62 -16.14
N ASN A 153 5.44 0.03 -15.05
CA ASN A 153 6.77 -0.57 -14.98
C ASN A 153 6.82 -2.04 -15.44
N ARG A 154 5.65 -2.63 -15.68
CA ARG A 154 5.44 -4.06 -15.98
C ARG A 154 5.46 -4.42 -17.46
N TYR A 155 5.86 -3.54 -18.37
CA TYR A 155 5.98 -3.93 -19.78
C TYR A 155 7.40 -4.43 -20.09
N MET A 156 7.51 -5.35 -21.05
CA MET A 156 8.77 -5.81 -21.61
C MET A 156 9.26 -4.79 -22.64
N THR A 157 10.53 -4.39 -22.60
CA THR A 157 11.05 -3.46 -23.61
C THR A 157 11.25 -4.20 -24.93
N ARG A 158 11.25 -3.48 -26.06
CA ARG A 158 11.50 -4.06 -27.37
C ARG A 158 12.87 -4.77 -27.47
N GLU A 159 13.86 -4.29 -26.72
CA GLU A 159 15.18 -4.92 -26.64
C GLU A 159 15.12 -6.28 -25.92
N GLU A 160 14.26 -6.40 -24.90
CA GLU A 160 14.03 -7.65 -24.17
C GLU A 160 13.17 -8.64 -24.97
N GLU A 161 12.28 -8.17 -25.86
CA GLU A 161 11.49 -9.03 -26.74
C GLU A 161 12.31 -9.69 -27.85
N LEU A 162 13.47 -9.12 -28.18
CA LEU A 162 14.34 -9.57 -29.27
C LEU A 162 15.48 -10.50 -28.81
N GLN A 163 15.57 -10.77 -27.51
CA GLN A 163 16.55 -11.67 -26.87
C GLN A 163 15.94 -13.03 -26.54
#